data_AF-A0A4Y8KIB1-F1
#
_entry.id   AF-A0A4Y8KIB1-F1
#
_cell.length_a   1.000
_cell.length_b   1.000
_cell.length_c   1.000
_cell.angle_alpha   90.00
_cell.angle_beta   90.00
_cell.angle_gamma   90.00
#
_symmetry.space_group_name_H-M   'P 1'
#
loop_
_entity.id
_entity.type
_entity.pdbx_description
1 polymer ?
#
loop_
_entity_poly.entity_id
_entity_poly.type
_entity_poly.pdbx_seq_one_letter_code
_entity_poly.pdbx_strand_id
1 'polypeptide(L)'
;MLAHTLLGFTRENYWAADKLTALVGHSPSKAQHVTLAIVLAGIEESTSKETWRRPDALSARYFEQLAAWGYGLSDVERIVIDTIAENAAMKANQD
;
A
#
# COMPACT_ATOMS: atom_id res chain seq x y z
N MET A 1 0.92 10.71 -1.26
CA MET A 1 0.83 9.35 -0.72
C MET A 1 -0.57 9.14 -0.18
N LEU A 2 -1.27 8.14 -0.71
CA LEU A 2 -2.71 7.90 -0.48
C LEU A 2 -3.00 7.62 1.00
N ALA A 3 -2.06 6.97 1.69
CA ALA A 3 -2.09 6.76 3.14
C ALA A 3 -2.32 8.06 3.97
N HIS A 4 -1.76 9.19 3.53
CA HIS A 4 -1.90 10.46 4.25
C HIS A 4 -3.30 11.06 4.06
N THR A 5 -3.85 10.93 2.86
CA THR A 5 -5.23 11.31 2.54
C THR A 5 -6.24 10.44 3.31
N LEU A 6 -5.98 9.13 3.40
CA LEU A 6 -6.82 8.19 4.15
C LEU A 6 -6.86 8.50 5.65
N LEU A 7 -5.78 9.04 6.21
CA LEU A 7 -5.75 9.51 7.61
C LEU A 7 -6.26 10.96 7.79
N GLY A 8 -6.51 11.69 6.70
CA GLY A 8 -6.88 13.10 6.76
C GLY A 8 -5.75 14.04 7.19
N PHE A 9 -4.48 13.67 7.00
CA PHE A 9 -3.33 14.52 7.36
C PHE A 9 -2.64 15.10 6.12
N THR A 10 -2.40 16.42 6.13
CA THR A 10 -1.52 17.09 5.17
C THR A 10 -0.07 16.95 5.66
N ARG A 11 0.82 16.40 4.82
CA ARG A 11 2.22 16.14 5.19
C ARG A 11 3.01 17.45 5.24
N GLU A 12 3.15 18.05 6.42
CA GLU A 12 3.92 19.29 6.55
C GLU A 12 5.42 19.08 6.82
N ASN A 13 5.91 17.90 7.25
CA ASN A 13 7.35 17.51 7.26
C ASN A 13 7.60 16.08 7.81
N TYR A 14 8.77 15.50 7.50
CA TYR A 14 9.24 14.15 7.91
C TYR A 14 9.33 13.93 9.44
N TRP A 15 9.47 15.00 10.23
CA TRP A 15 9.59 14.95 11.70
C TRP A 15 8.25 14.91 12.45
N ALA A 16 7.11 14.84 11.75
CA ALA A 16 5.77 14.87 12.34
C ALA A 16 5.37 13.58 13.12
N ALA A 17 6.30 12.64 13.33
CA ALA A 17 6.07 11.40 14.08
C ALA A 17 5.48 11.64 15.48
N ASP A 18 5.86 12.74 16.14
CA ASP A 18 5.35 13.12 17.47
C ASP A 18 3.82 13.34 17.49
N LYS A 19 3.22 13.80 16.39
CA LYS A 19 1.77 14.02 16.31
C LYS A 19 0.98 12.71 16.26
N LEU A 20 1.55 11.64 15.68
CA LEU A 20 0.92 10.33 15.62
C LEU A 20 0.88 9.67 17.00
N THR A 21 1.98 9.75 17.77
CA THR A 21 2.06 9.26 19.15
C THR A 21 1.03 9.96 20.05
N ALA A 22 0.88 11.28 19.92
CA ALA A 22 -0.11 12.05 20.68
C ALA A 22 -1.56 11.66 20.33
N LEU A 23 -1.85 11.40 19.05
CA LEU A 23 -3.18 10.98 18.59
C LEU A 23 -3.55 9.57 19.08
N VAL A 24 -2.61 8.63 19.04
CA VAL A 24 -2.78 7.27 19.56
C VAL A 24 -3.05 7.28 21.06
N GLY A 25 -2.34 8.12 21.81
CA GLY A 25 -2.55 8.29 23.25
C GLY A 25 -3.92 8.87 23.61
N HIS A 26 -4.48 9.77 22.79
CA HIS A 26 -5.79 10.40 23.01
C HIS A 26 -6.98 9.59 22.46
N SER A 27 -6.75 8.61 21.60
CA SER A 27 -7.81 7.82 20.97
C SER A 27 -7.34 6.38 20.74
N PRO A 28 -7.37 5.51 21.78
CA PRO A 28 -6.96 4.12 21.68
C PRO A 28 -7.71 3.35 20.58
N SER A 29 -8.98 3.70 20.35
CA SER A 29 -9.81 3.14 19.26
C SER A 29 -9.31 3.50 17.85
N LYS A 30 -8.45 4.51 17.70
CA LYS A 30 -7.84 4.92 16.43
C LYS A 30 -6.42 4.37 16.23
N ALA A 31 -5.85 3.70 17.24
CA ALA A 31 -4.50 3.13 17.16
C ALA A 31 -4.36 2.17 15.96
N GLN A 32 -5.36 1.33 15.70
CA GLN A 32 -5.37 0.43 14.55
C GLN A 32 -5.34 1.16 13.20
N HIS A 33 -6.04 2.30 13.08
CA HIS A 33 -6.03 3.12 11.85
C HIS A 33 -4.66 3.76 11.62
N VAL A 34 -4.01 4.22 12.69
CA VAL A 34 -2.65 4.77 12.63
C VAL A 34 -1.65 3.69 12.23
N THR A 35 -1.71 2.50 12.83
CA THR A 35 -0.85 1.38 12.45
C THR A 35 -1.07 0.98 10.98
N LEU A 36 -2.33 0.89 10.53
CA LEU A 36 -2.65 0.58 9.14
C LEU A 36 -2.00 1.59 8.20
N ALA A 37 -2.16 2.89 8.48
CA ALA A 37 -1.59 3.91 7.62
C ALA A 37 -0.06 3.97 7.62
N ILE A 38 0.60 3.63 8.73
CA ILE A 38 2.06 3.48 8.76
C ILE A 38 2.51 2.32 7.85
N VAL A 39 1.81 1.19 7.92
CA VAL A 39 2.11 0.03 7.05
C VAL A 39 1.89 0.39 5.58
N LEU A 40 0.76 1.04 5.25
CA LEU A 40 0.49 1.50 3.88
C LEU A 40 1.57 2.48 3.40
N ALA A 41 1.98 3.43 4.25
CA ALA A 41 3.04 4.39 3.92
C ALA A 41 4.38 3.69 3.62
N GLY A 42 4.75 2.66 4.38
CA GLY A 42 5.95 1.86 4.10
C GLY A 42 5.88 1.11 2.77
N ILE A 43 4.71 0.54 2.43
CA ILE A 43 4.51 -0.13 1.14
C ILE A 43 4.59 0.89 -0.01
N GLU A 44 3.94 2.05 0.13
CA GLU A 44 3.99 3.12 -0.87
C GLU A 44 5.42 3.66 -1.07
N GLU A 45 6.24 3.75 -0.02
CA GLU A 45 7.66 4.15 -0.12
C GLU A 45 8.50 3.13 -0.87
N SER A 46 8.19 1.84 -0.71
CA SER A 46 8.84 0.77 -1.47
C SER A 46 8.38 0.67 -2.92
N THR A 47 7.28 1.34 -3.27
CA THR A 47 6.73 1.36 -4.64
C THR A 47 7.46 2.40 -5.47
N SER A 48 8.03 1.99 -6.60
CA SER A 48 8.77 2.87 -7.51
C SER A 48 8.44 2.59 -8.97
N LYS A 49 9.08 3.31 -9.91
CA LYS A 49 8.96 3.01 -11.35
C LYS A 49 9.38 1.57 -11.68
N GLU A 50 10.24 0.96 -10.86
CA GLU A 50 10.64 -0.43 -11.03
C GLU A 50 9.55 -1.41 -10.66
N THR A 51 8.57 -1.03 -9.83
CA THR A 51 7.47 -1.92 -9.43
C THR A 51 6.64 -2.40 -10.62
N TRP A 52 6.43 -1.53 -11.62
CA TRP A 52 5.74 -1.91 -12.85
C TRP A 52 6.66 -2.65 -13.84
N ARG A 53 7.97 -2.36 -13.82
CA ARG A 53 8.96 -2.99 -14.72
C ARG A 53 9.37 -4.40 -14.25
N ARG A 54 9.34 -4.61 -12.94
CA ARG A 54 9.65 -5.85 -12.25
C ARG A 54 8.57 -6.12 -11.21
N PRO A 55 7.38 -6.57 -11.64
CA PRO A 55 6.28 -6.92 -10.75
C PRO A 55 6.75 -7.91 -9.68
N ASP A 56 6.33 -7.67 -8.45
CA ASP A 56 6.56 -8.56 -7.31
C ASP A 56 5.22 -8.89 -6.61
N ALA A 57 5.22 -9.99 -5.87
CA ALA A 57 4.01 -10.49 -5.23
C ALA A 57 3.48 -9.59 -4.10
N LEU A 58 4.34 -8.83 -3.43
CA LEU A 58 3.91 -7.92 -2.36
C LEU A 58 3.15 -6.73 -2.95
N SER A 59 3.68 -6.14 -4.02
CA SER A 59 3.07 -5.05 -4.76
C SER A 59 1.72 -5.46 -5.37
N ALA A 60 1.63 -6.66 -5.96
CA ALA A 60 0.37 -7.18 -6.48
C ALA A 60 -0.70 -7.32 -5.38
N ARG A 61 -0.36 -7.92 -4.23
CA ARG A 61 -1.28 -8.07 -3.09
C ARG A 61 -1.74 -6.72 -2.53
N TYR A 62 -0.85 -5.73 -2.52
CA TYR A 62 -1.20 -4.38 -2.11
C TYR A 62 -2.27 -3.76 -3.04
N PHE A 63 -2.07 -3.86 -4.35
CA PHE A 63 -3.04 -3.34 -5.33
C PHE A 63 -4.38 -4.09 -5.29
N GLU A 64 -4.37 -5.42 -5.13
CA GLU A 64 -5.58 -6.20 -4.89
C GLU A 64 -6.35 -5.72 -3.65
N GLN A 65 -5.62 -5.44 -2.56
CA GLN A 65 -6.22 -4.94 -1.32
C GLN A 65 -6.81 -3.53 -1.50
N LEU A 66 -6.14 -2.66 -2.25
CA LEU A 66 -6.70 -1.34 -2.61
C LEU A 66 -7.99 -1.49 -3.42
N ALA A 67 -8.01 -2.38 -4.42
CA ALA A 67 -9.21 -2.66 -5.21
C ALA A 67 -10.36 -3.20 -4.34
N ALA A 68 -10.06 -4.07 -3.38
CA ALA A 68 -11.05 -4.59 -2.43
C ALA A 68 -11.64 -3.49 -1.54
N TRP A 69 -10.91 -2.42 -1.27
CA TRP A 69 -11.41 -1.22 -0.59
C TRP A 69 -12.15 -0.23 -1.50
N GLY A 70 -12.32 -0.58 -2.79
CA GLY A 70 -13.05 0.23 -3.77
C GLY A 70 -12.19 1.26 -4.48
N TYR A 71 -10.86 1.22 -4.33
CA TYR A 71 -9.98 2.07 -5.11
C TYR A 71 -9.95 1.60 -6.58
N GLY A 72 -10.21 2.52 -7.50
CA GLY A 72 -10.14 2.24 -8.94
C GLY A 72 -8.68 2.14 -9.39
N LEU A 73 -8.18 0.90 -9.55
CA LEU A 73 -6.82 0.66 -10.05
C LEU A 73 -6.63 1.25 -11.45
N SER A 74 -5.50 1.92 -11.62
CA SER A 74 -4.99 2.36 -12.93
C SER A 74 -4.47 1.20 -13.76
N ASP A 75 -4.27 1.43 -15.05
CA ASP A 75 -3.79 0.40 -15.99
C ASP A 75 -2.42 -0.16 -15.59
N VAL A 76 -1.52 0.68 -15.08
CA VAL A 76 -0.18 0.25 -14.65
C VAL A 76 -0.21 -0.63 -13.39
N GLU A 77 -1.13 -0.35 -12.47
CA GLU A 77 -1.34 -1.17 -11.27
C GLU A 77 -1.96 -2.53 -11.64
N ARG A 78 -2.85 -2.56 -12.64
CA ARG A 78 -3.44 -3.80 -13.15
C ARG A 78 -2.42 -4.70 -13.83
N ILE A 79 -1.50 -4.14 -14.61
CA ILE A 79 -0.40 -4.90 -15.24
C ILE A 79 0.42 -5.69 -14.20
N VAL A 80 0.66 -5.10 -13.03
CA VAL A 80 1.42 -5.76 -11.95
C VAL A 80 0.69 -7.00 -11.44
N ILE A 81 -0.63 -6.90 -11.22
CA ILE A 81 -1.47 -8.03 -10.80
C ILE A 81 -1.45 -9.13 -11.86
N ASP A 82 -1.74 -8.77 -13.11
CA ASP A 82 -1.84 -9.72 -14.22
C ASP A 82 -0.52 -10.45 -14.44
N THR A 83 0.61 -9.73 -14.43
CA THR A 83 1.94 -10.32 -14.61
C THR A 83 2.30 -11.32 -13.50
N ILE A 84 1.92 -11.04 -12.25
CA ILE A 84 2.16 -11.96 -11.13
C ILE A 84 1.26 -13.21 -11.26
N ALA A 85 0.00 -13.03 -11.64
CA ALA A 85 -0.92 -14.14 -11.87
C ALA A 85 -0.45 -15.07 -13.00
N GLU A 86 -0.01 -14.50 -14.12
CA GLU A 86 0.57 -15.24 -15.25
C GLU A 86 1.82 -16.03 -14.85
N ASN A 87 2.74 -15.41 -14.11
CA ASN A 87 3.94 -16.07 -13.61
C ASN A 87 3.63 -17.21 -12.64
N ALA A 88 2.61 -17.06 -11.80
CA ALA A 88 2.15 -18.12 -10.90
C ALA A 88 1.54 -19.30 -11.68
N ALA A 89 0.73 -19.01 -12.70
CA ALA A 89 0.15 -20.03 -13.59
C ALA A 89 1.21 -20.78 -14.39
N MET A 90 2.24 -20.09 -14.89
CA MET A 90 3.37 -20.72 -15.59
C MET A 90 4.15 -21.67 -14.69
N LYS A 91 4.39 -21.30 -13.42
CA LYS A 91 5.04 -22.20 -12.45
C LYS A 91 4.20 -23.44 -12.16
N ALA A 92 2.90 -23.27 -11.93
CA ALA A 92 1.99 -24.38 -11.63
C ALA A 92 1.84 -25.40 -12.78
N ASN A 93 2.12 -25.00 -14.02
CA ASN A 93 2.07 -25.88 -15.19
C ASN A 93 3.43 -26.55 -15.50
N GLN A 94 4.46 -26.25 -14.72
CA GLN A 94 5.81 -26.83 -14.84
C GLN A 94 6.12 -27.85 -13.72
N ASP A 95 5.26 -27.94 -12.70
CA ASP A 95 5.30 -28.91 -11.60
C ASP A 95 4.38 -30.11 -11.89
#